data_AF-A0A936WHS9-F1
#
_entry.id   AF-A0A936WHS9-F1
#
_cell.length_a   1.000
_cell.length_b   1.000
_cell.length_c   1.000
_cell.angle_alpha   90.00
_cell.angle_beta   90.00
_cell.angle_gamma   90.00
#
_symmetry.space_group_name_H-M   'P 1'
#
loop_
_entity.id
_entity.type
_entity.pdbx_description
1 polymer ?
#
loop_
_entity_poly.entity_id
_entity_poly.type
_entity_poly.pdbx_seq_one_letter_code
_entity_poly.pdbx_strand_id
1 'polypeptide(L)'
;MLQSVTNLLQDVRTVAVNAGNGGLTNSDKQTFATDLSGRLEELLTLANSTDGIGNYLFSGFQGRTQPFANTSAGVQYQTDDGQRMIQVSGSRQLAASDSGADIFMRVKDGNGTFNVEAAAANTGSGIVSLGATTNPALLTGNNYQVTFSVVAGVTTYGVTNITPGALVPVPIAAGTPYVSGQVISFDGLQFDITGAPASGDVFTVAPSTNESIFKTISNLITALRTPNSLGGAVAAAEFTNSRNQALNSLDRGIDNVLTVRASLGTRLSELEALQSTGESIGEQYKQTLSQLQDLDFNKAISDLTQQKISLEAAQKSFFGCV
;
A
#
# COMPACT_ATOMS: atom_id res chain seq x y z
N MET A 1 6.42 2.37 -14.72
CA MET A 1 7.17 2.10 -13.47
C MET A 1 6.28 1.43 -12.40
N LEU A 2 5.17 2.00 -11.92
CA LEU A 2 4.31 1.29 -10.94
C LEU A 2 3.71 -0.03 -11.46
N GLN A 3 3.47 -0.16 -12.76
CA GLN A 3 3.16 -1.45 -13.40
C GLN A 3 4.31 -2.46 -13.25
N SER A 4 5.56 -2.02 -13.40
CA SER A 4 6.74 -2.86 -13.21
C SER A 4 6.85 -3.33 -11.75
N VAL A 5 6.59 -2.44 -10.79
CA VAL A 5 6.49 -2.80 -9.36
C VAL A 5 5.40 -3.85 -9.16
N THR A 6 4.20 -3.65 -9.74
CA THR A 6 3.10 -4.62 -9.64
C THR A 6 3.52 -6.01 -10.16
N ASN A 7 4.12 -6.07 -11.35
CA ASN A 7 4.58 -7.31 -11.96
C ASN A 7 5.65 -8.00 -11.10
N LEU A 8 6.63 -7.23 -10.61
CA LEU A 8 7.69 -7.75 -9.76
C LEU A 8 7.14 -8.37 -8.47
N LEU A 9 6.15 -7.72 -7.83
CA LEU A 9 5.51 -8.27 -6.62
C LEU A 9 4.68 -9.53 -6.92
N GLN A 10 4.02 -9.60 -8.07
CA GLN A 10 3.31 -10.81 -8.52
C GLN A 10 4.28 -11.97 -8.77
N ASP A 11 5.46 -11.70 -9.33
CA ASP A 11 6.49 -12.71 -9.50
C ASP A 11 7.04 -13.18 -8.15
N VAL A 12 7.35 -12.25 -7.23
CA VAL A 12 7.79 -12.58 -5.86
C VAL A 12 6.75 -13.46 -5.17
N ARG A 13 5.47 -13.14 -5.31
CA ARG A 13 4.35 -13.97 -4.82
C ARG A 13 4.38 -15.37 -5.44
N THR A 14 4.59 -15.47 -6.75
CA THR A 14 4.70 -16.75 -7.46
C THR A 14 5.86 -17.60 -6.93
N VAL A 15 7.02 -16.97 -6.70
CA VAL A 15 8.17 -17.63 -6.09
C VAL A 15 7.85 -18.09 -4.66
N ALA A 16 7.19 -17.25 -3.85
CA ALA A 16 6.79 -17.60 -2.49
C ALA A 16 5.82 -18.80 -2.44
N VAL A 17 4.87 -18.88 -3.36
CA VAL A 17 3.97 -20.04 -3.50
C VAL A 17 4.77 -21.29 -3.86
N ASN A 18 5.62 -21.21 -4.88
CA ASN A 18 6.44 -22.34 -5.35
C ASN A 18 7.40 -22.84 -4.26
N ALA A 19 7.98 -21.93 -3.50
CA ALA A 19 8.93 -22.24 -2.43
C ALA A 19 8.30 -22.98 -1.24
N GLY A 20 6.97 -23.12 -1.20
CA GLY A 20 6.27 -23.91 -0.21
C GLY A 20 5.75 -25.26 -0.68
N ASN A 21 6.26 -25.76 -1.80
CA ASN A 21 6.09 -27.16 -2.17
C ASN A 21 6.80 -28.08 -1.15
N GLY A 22 6.09 -29.07 -0.61
CA GLY A 22 6.57 -29.91 0.50
C GLY A 22 7.73 -30.86 0.14
N GLY A 23 8.03 -31.03 -1.16
CA GLY A 23 9.13 -31.89 -1.63
C GLY A 23 10.48 -31.19 -1.81
N LEU A 24 10.60 -29.90 -1.46
CA LEU A 24 11.81 -29.11 -1.73
C LEU A 24 12.97 -29.48 -0.80
N THR A 25 14.16 -29.59 -1.38
CA THR A 25 15.41 -29.74 -0.64
C THR A 25 15.89 -28.39 -0.09
N ASN A 26 16.85 -28.41 0.84
CA ASN A 26 17.50 -27.18 1.31
C ASN A 26 18.22 -26.44 0.17
N SER A 27 18.76 -27.18 -0.81
CA SER A 27 19.39 -26.57 -1.99
C SER A 27 18.35 -25.82 -2.82
N ASP A 28 17.16 -26.40 -3.04
CA ASP A 28 16.09 -25.73 -3.80
C ASP A 28 15.61 -24.45 -3.10
N LYS A 29 15.47 -24.50 -1.76
CA LYS A 29 15.12 -23.33 -0.95
C LYS A 29 16.18 -22.22 -1.06
N GLN A 30 17.46 -22.55 -1.11
CA GLN A 30 18.54 -21.59 -1.32
C GLN A 30 18.49 -20.95 -2.73
N THR A 31 18.08 -21.70 -3.75
CA THR A 31 17.85 -21.16 -5.09
C THR A 31 16.71 -20.13 -5.07
N PHE A 32 15.58 -20.44 -4.45
CA PHE A 32 14.48 -19.47 -4.29
C PHE A 32 14.91 -18.24 -3.49
N ALA A 33 15.69 -18.41 -2.42
CA ALA A 33 16.21 -17.29 -1.65
C ALA A 33 17.12 -16.37 -2.48
N THR A 34 17.91 -16.95 -3.39
CA THR A 34 18.77 -16.19 -4.31
C THR A 34 17.94 -15.41 -5.33
N ASP A 35 16.93 -16.04 -5.94
CA ASP A 35 16.00 -15.37 -6.87
C ASP A 35 15.27 -14.20 -6.19
N LEU A 36 14.70 -14.43 -5.01
CA LEU A 36 14.05 -13.38 -4.22
C LEU A 36 15.00 -12.25 -3.81
N SER A 37 16.28 -12.54 -3.58
CA SER A 37 17.28 -11.50 -3.29
C SER A 37 17.48 -10.57 -4.49
N GLY A 38 17.59 -11.12 -5.70
CA GLY A 38 17.68 -10.30 -6.92
C GLY A 38 16.41 -9.46 -7.14
N ARG A 39 15.23 -10.02 -6.87
CA ARG A 39 13.96 -9.28 -6.96
C ARG A 39 13.83 -8.18 -5.91
N LEU A 40 14.38 -8.39 -4.71
CA LEU A 40 14.44 -7.35 -3.69
C LEU A 40 15.33 -6.18 -4.13
N GLU A 41 16.48 -6.47 -4.76
CA GLU A 41 17.36 -5.45 -5.33
C GLU A 41 16.66 -4.69 -6.47
N GLU A 42 15.97 -5.40 -7.37
CA GLU A 42 15.19 -4.77 -8.44
C GLU A 42 14.09 -3.86 -7.88
N LEU A 43 13.38 -4.30 -6.83
CA LEU A 43 12.37 -3.48 -6.18
C LEU A 43 12.97 -2.20 -5.59
N LEU A 44 14.17 -2.30 -4.97
CA LEU A 44 14.90 -1.14 -4.44
C LEU A 44 15.33 -0.18 -5.56
N THR A 45 15.74 -0.70 -6.71
CA THR A 45 16.03 0.12 -7.90
C THR A 45 14.77 0.83 -8.39
N LEU A 46 13.64 0.13 -8.52
CA LEU A 46 12.36 0.73 -8.93
C LEU A 46 11.90 1.82 -7.96
N ALA A 47 12.02 1.58 -6.65
CA ALA A 47 11.68 2.54 -5.61
C ALA A 47 12.62 3.78 -5.59
N ASN A 48 13.78 3.69 -6.23
CA ASN A 48 14.71 4.80 -6.42
C ASN A 48 14.72 5.32 -7.88
N SER A 49 13.63 5.14 -8.63
CA SER A 49 13.51 5.67 -10.00
C SER A 49 13.50 7.20 -10.03
N THR A 50 14.03 7.78 -11.12
CA THR A 50 14.08 9.24 -11.35
C THR A 50 13.25 9.70 -12.56
N ASP A 51 12.96 11.00 -12.65
CA ASP A 51 12.14 11.66 -13.68
C ASP A 51 12.89 12.03 -14.97
N GLY A 52 14.03 11.40 -15.26
CA GLY A 52 14.84 11.67 -16.45
C GLY A 52 15.70 12.95 -16.38
N ILE A 53 15.39 13.88 -15.47
CA ILE A 53 16.22 15.07 -15.17
C ILE A 53 16.96 14.89 -13.82
N GLY A 54 16.73 13.75 -13.17
CA GLY A 54 17.49 13.30 -11.99
C GLY A 54 16.77 13.53 -10.66
N ASN A 55 15.50 13.93 -10.65
CA ASN A 55 14.72 13.93 -9.42
C ASN A 55 14.10 12.56 -9.18
N TYR A 56 14.23 12.04 -7.97
CA TYR A 56 13.55 10.82 -7.53
C TYR A 56 12.03 11.02 -7.53
N LEU A 57 11.35 9.99 -8.04
CA LEU A 57 9.88 10.00 -8.19
C LEU A 57 9.15 9.88 -6.85
N PHE A 58 9.80 9.26 -5.86
CA PHE A 58 9.20 8.86 -4.58
C PHE A 58 9.81 9.54 -3.36
N SER A 59 10.54 10.64 -3.56
CA SER A 59 11.29 11.35 -2.51
C SER A 59 10.58 12.55 -1.88
N GLY A 60 9.29 12.69 -2.14
CA GLY A 60 8.49 13.81 -1.65
C GLY A 60 8.99 15.17 -2.14
N PHE A 61 9.17 16.15 -1.24
CA PHE A 61 9.75 17.45 -1.59
C PHE A 61 11.26 17.39 -1.85
N GLN A 62 11.95 16.37 -1.33
CA GLN A 62 13.39 16.18 -1.48
C GLN A 62 13.77 15.48 -2.80
N GLY A 63 13.39 16.08 -3.93
CA GLY A 63 13.57 15.53 -5.28
C GLY A 63 14.98 14.99 -5.58
N ARG A 64 16.04 15.59 -5.04
CA ARG A 64 17.43 15.20 -5.33
C ARG A 64 18.06 14.24 -4.31
N THR A 65 17.31 13.84 -3.29
CA THR A 65 17.75 12.90 -2.25
C THR A 65 17.21 11.52 -2.56
N GLN A 66 18.06 10.50 -2.49
CA GLN A 66 17.65 9.11 -2.68
C GLN A 66 16.64 8.70 -1.59
N PRO A 67 15.42 8.26 -1.95
CA PRO A 67 14.37 7.95 -0.97
C PRO A 67 14.62 6.65 -0.20
N PHE A 68 15.14 5.60 -0.82
CA PHE A 68 15.30 4.30 -0.18
C PHE A 68 16.76 3.88 -0.10
N ALA A 69 17.24 3.63 1.12
CA ALA A 69 18.59 3.15 1.37
C ALA A 69 18.57 1.79 2.07
N ASN A 70 19.39 0.85 1.62
CA ASN A 70 19.59 -0.42 2.31
C ASN A 70 20.60 -0.23 3.46
N THR A 71 20.17 -0.46 4.68
CA THR A 71 20.97 -0.27 5.91
C THR A 71 21.10 -1.60 6.66
N SER A 72 21.85 -1.62 7.76
CA SER A 72 21.88 -2.79 8.66
C SER A 72 20.52 -3.10 9.29
N ALA A 73 19.62 -2.11 9.38
CA ALA A 73 18.23 -2.28 9.83
C ALA A 73 17.27 -2.68 8.69
N GLY A 74 17.79 -3.00 7.50
CA GLY A 74 17.01 -3.22 6.28
C GLY A 74 16.80 -1.94 5.47
N VAL A 75 15.90 -1.99 4.50
CA VAL A 75 15.58 -0.85 3.63
C VAL A 75 14.80 0.22 4.41
N GLN A 76 15.33 1.44 4.44
CA GLN A 76 14.78 2.59 5.15
C GLN A 76 14.35 3.69 4.17
N TYR A 77 13.25 4.37 4.49
CA TYR A 77 12.80 5.58 3.78
C TYR A 77 13.44 6.81 4.41
N GLN A 78 14.18 7.58 3.62
CA GLN A 78 15.10 8.64 4.09
C GLN A 78 14.62 10.06 3.78
N THR A 79 13.44 10.19 3.15
CA THR A 79 12.89 11.47 2.69
C THR A 79 11.54 11.77 3.33
N ASP A 80 10.91 12.87 2.93
CA ASP A 80 9.60 13.28 3.45
C ASP A 80 8.43 12.76 2.60
N ASP A 81 7.23 12.80 3.19
CA ASP A 81 5.98 12.39 2.56
C ASP A 81 5.32 13.48 1.70
N GLY A 82 6.04 14.54 1.39
CA GLY A 82 5.52 15.67 0.62
C GLY A 82 5.00 15.26 -0.75
N GLN A 83 4.06 16.02 -1.28
CA GLN A 83 3.61 15.89 -2.65
C GLN A 83 3.86 17.19 -3.39
N ARG A 84 4.60 17.12 -4.50
CA ARG A 84 4.86 18.29 -5.33
C ARG A 84 3.59 18.64 -6.11
N MET A 85 3.05 19.83 -5.88
CA MET A 85 1.85 20.31 -6.55
C MET A 85 2.23 21.10 -7.80
N ILE A 86 1.59 20.78 -8.93
CA ILE A 86 1.76 21.50 -10.19
C ILE A 86 0.47 22.23 -10.50
N GLN A 87 0.57 23.52 -10.79
CA GLN A 87 -0.56 24.32 -11.22
C GLN A 87 -0.93 23.96 -12.67
N VAL A 88 -2.17 23.53 -12.87
CA VAL A 88 -2.69 23.00 -14.14
C VAL A 88 -3.80 23.87 -14.72
N SER A 89 -4.30 24.84 -13.95
CA SER A 89 -5.16 25.92 -14.42
C SER A 89 -5.04 27.14 -13.49
N GLY A 90 -5.75 28.24 -13.79
CA GLY A 90 -5.72 29.45 -12.96
C GLY A 90 -6.15 29.25 -11.50
N SER A 91 -6.90 28.19 -11.20
CA SER A 91 -7.41 27.90 -9.85
C SER A 91 -7.19 26.45 -9.39
N ARG A 92 -6.51 25.60 -10.16
CA ARG A 92 -6.29 24.18 -9.82
C ARG A 92 -4.84 23.77 -9.80
N GLN A 93 -4.50 22.93 -8.83
CA GLN A 93 -3.22 22.25 -8.70
C GLN A 93 -3.44 20.74 -8.58
N LEU A 94 -2.53 19.97 -9.18
CA LEU A 94 -2.52 18.51 -9.10
C LEU A 94 -1.19 18.01 -8.54
N ALA A 95 -1.24 16.96 -7.73
CA ALA A 95 -0.04 16.31 -7.22
C ALA A 95 0.68 15.57 -8.35
N ALA A 96 1.97 15.89 -8.55
CA ALA A 96 2.83 15.28 -9.55
C ALA A 96 3.62 14.06 -9.05
N SER A 97 3.50 13.73 -7.77
CA SER A 97 4.15 12.57 -7.15
C SER A 97 3.32 12.04 -5.98
N ASP A 98 3.60 10.80 -5.60
CA ASP A 98 3.09 10.18 -4.38
C ASP A 98 4.27 9.85 -3.44
N SER A 99 4.03 9.79 -2.12
CA SER A 99 5.07 9.45 -1.15
C SER A 99 5.56 8.01 -1.37
N GLY A 100 6.87 7.83 -1.32
CA GLY A 100 7.46 6.49 -1.31
C GLY A 100 7.03 5.69 -0.07
N ALA A 101 6.84 6.34 1.07
CA ALA A 101 6.37 5.65 2.28
C ALA A 101 4.98 5.04 2.09
N ASP A 102 4.07 5.79 1.45
CA ASP A 102 2.71 5.33 1.18
C ASP A 102 2.70 4.13 0.24
N ILE A 103 3.62 4.07 -0.72
CA ILE A 103 3.67 2.97 -1.70
C ILE A 103 4.35 1.72 -1.12
N PHE A 104 5.49 1.88 -0.43
CA PHE A 104 6.39 0.76 -0.12
C PHE A 104 6.55 0.44 1.37
N MET A 105 6.23 1.38 2.27
CA MET A 105 6.53 1.25 3.71
C MET A 105 5.29 1.04 4.59
N ARG A 106 4.12 1.46 4.11
CA ARG A 106 2.87 1.49 4.89
C ARG A 106 1.92 0.37 4.50
N VAL A 107 2.41 -0.86 4.43
CA VAL A 107 1.57 -2.03 4.20
C VAL A 107 1.21 -2.65 5.53
N LYS A 108 -0.08 -2.77 5.82
CA LYS A 108 -0.56 -3.38 7.07
C LYS A 108 -0.28 -4.88 7.08
N ASP A 109 0.43 -5.38 8.09
CA ASP A 109 0.63 -6.83 8.30
C ASP A 109 -0.66 -7.56 8.72
N GLY A 110 -0.58 -8.90 8.83
CA GLY A 110 -1.69 -9.75 9.24
C GLY A 110 -2.94 -9.56 8.38
N ASN A 111 -4.14 -9.72 8.95
CA ASN A 111 -5.39 -9.46 8.24
C ASN A 111 -5.76 -7.97 8.20
N GLY A 112 -4.84 -7.06 8.54
CA GLY A 112 -5.02 -5.61 8.49
C GLY A 112 -5.72 -5.00 9.68
N THR A 113 -6.35 -5.83 10.50
CA THR A 113 -6.82 -5.45 11.83
C THR A 113 -5.87 -5.98 12.89
N PHE A 114 -5.50 -7.25 12.79
CA PHE A 114 -4.53 -7.90 13.66
C PHE A 114 -3.66 -8.89 12.88
N ASN A 115 -2.54 -9.26 13.48
CA ASN A 115 -1.63 -10.29 13.01
C ASN A 115 -1.53 -11.39 14.07
N VAL A 116 -1.39 -12.64 13.61
CA VAL A 116 -1.11 -13.79 14.48
C VAL A 116 0.22 -14.40 14.07
N GLU A 117 1.16 -14.42 15.01
CA GLU A 117 2.52 -14.90 14.76
C GLU A 117 2.86 -16.10 15.62
N ALA A 118 3.39 -17.14 14.99
CA ALA A 118 3.99 -18.27 15.70
C ALA A 118 5.35 -17.84 16.26
N ALA A 119 5.61 -18.11 17.54
CA ALA A 119 6.91 -17.82 18.12
C ALA A 119 7.99 -18.70 17.49
N ALA A 120 9.17 -18.11 17.22
CA ALA A 120 10.31 -18.83 16.63
C ALA A 120 10.83 -20.00 17.51
N ALA A 121 10.51 -19.98 18.81
CA ALA A 121 10.87 -21.04 19.75
C ALA A 121 9.88 -22.22 19.76
N ASN A 122 8.81 -22.18 18.95
CA ASN A 122 7.84 -23.26 18.87
C ASN A 122 8.51 -24.54 18.37
N THR A 123 8.13 -25.66 19.00
CA THR A 123 8.67 -26.99 18.71
C THR A 123 7.61 -27.94 18.15
N GLY A 124 6.35 -27.51 18.09
CA GLY A 124 5.27 -28.22 17.42
C GLY A 124 5.09 -27.83 15.96
N SER A 125 4.05 -28.41 15.36
CA SER A 125 3.71 -28.25 13.94
C SER A 125 2.48 -27.37 13.71
N GLY A 126 2.20 -26.46 14.65
CA GLY A 126 1.05 -25.57 14.58
C GLY A 126 1.17 -24.56 13.43
N ILE A 127 0.19 -24.57 12.52
CA ILE A 127 0.08 -23.61 11.41
C ILE A 127 -1.15 -22.74 11.65
N VAL A 128 -0.94 -21.43 11.72
CA VAL A 128 -2.01 -20.46 11.99
C VAL A 128 -2.61 -19.90 10.72
N SER A 129 -3.93 -19.72 10.73
CA SER A 129 -4.66 -18.97 9.70
C SER A 129 -4.42 -17.45 9.84
N LEU A 130 -4.82 -16.67 8.83
CA LEU A 130 -4.77 -15.20 8.90
C LEU A 130 -5.77 -14.60 9.91
N GLY A 131 -6.78 -15.37 10.30
CA GLY A 131 -7.87 -14.91 11.12
C GLY A 131 -8.79 -13.88 10.45
N ALA A 132 -9.82 -13.47 11.19
CA ALA A 132 -10.77 -12.44 10.81
C ALA A 132 -11.31 -11.70 12.03
N THR A 133 -11.77 -10.48 11.81
CA THR A 133 -12.53 -9.70 12.80
C THR A 133 -14.01 -10.02 12.66
N THR A 134 -14.60 -10.67 13.66
CA THR A 134 -16.03 -11.03 13.66
C THR A 134 -16.91 -9.93 14.22
N ASN A 135 -16.39 -9.15 15.18
CA ASN A 135 -17.13 -8.05 15.79
C ASN A 135 -16.19 -6.87 16.09
N PRO A 136 -16.13 -5.87 15.19
CA PRO A 136 -15.29 -4.69 15.38
C PRO A 136 -15.56 -3.91 16.68
N ALA A 137 -16.79 -3.99 17.22
CA ALA A 137 -17.15 -3.28 18.45
C ALA A 137 -16.52 -3.89 19.72
N LEU A 138 -16.00 -5.11 19.64
CA LEU A 138 -15.32 -5.80 20.75
C LEU A 138 -13.79 -5.67 20.69
N LEU A 139 -13.25 -5.05 19.64
CA LEU A 139 -11.81 -4.88 19.50
C LEU A 139 -11.26 -3.98 20.60
N THR A 140 -10.29 -4.51 21.33
CA THR A 140 -9.67 -3.82 22.47
C THR A 140 -8.38 -3.08 22.10
N GLY A 141 -7.74 -3.45 20.98
CA GLY A 141 -6.40 -2.97 20.62
C GLY A 141 -5.27 -3.57 21.48
N ASN A 142 -5.55 -4.62 22.24
CA ASN A 142 -4.59 -5.28 23.12
C ASN A 142 -3.71 -6.30 22.40
N ASN A 143 -2.59 -6.65 23.04
CA ASN A 143 -1.74 -7.78 22.65
C ASN A 143 -2.13 -9.02 23.46
N TYR A 144 -2.22 -10.16 22.80
CA TYR A 144 -2.58 -11.43 23.42
C TYR A 144 -1.56 -12.52 23.11
N GLN A 145 -1.52 -13.52 23.97
CA GLN A 145 -0.70 -14.71 23.85
C GLN A 145 -1.60 -15.94 23.96
N VAL A 146 -1.52 -16.83 22.97
CA VAL A 146 -2.08 -18.18 23.03
C VAL A 146 -0.95 -19.14 23.37
N THR A 147 -1.06 -19.83 24.50
CA THR A 147 -0.04 -20.78 24.96
C THR A 147 -0.63 -22.18 25.00
N PHE A 148 0.06 -23.12 24.36
CA PHE A 148 -0.32 -24.52 24.31
C PHE A 148 0.30 -25.31 25.46
N SER A 149 -0.46 -26.28 25.99
CA SER A 149 0.01 -27.22 26.99
C SER A 149 -0.43 -28.63 26.61
N VAL A 150 0.49 -29.60 26.74
CA VAL A 150 0.20 -31.01 26.48
C VAL A 150 0.46 -31.80 27.75
N VAL A 151 -0.60 -32.31 28.37
CA VAL A 151 -0.53 -33.12 29.59
C VAL A 151 -1.20 -34.45 29.33
N ALA A 152 -0.47 -35.55 29.59
CA ALA A 152 -0.96 -36.91 29.35
C ALA A 152 -1.54 -37.13 27.93
N GLY A 153 -0.96 -36.47 26.91
CA GLY A 153 -1.39 -36.59 25.51
C GLY A 153 -2.61 -35.73 25.13
N VAL A 154 -3.19 -34.97 26.07
CA VAL A 154 -4.26 -34.01 25.78
C VAL A 154 -3.68 -32.63 25.57
N THR A 155 -3.90 -32.07 24.39
CA THR A 155 -3.50 -30.70 24.05
C THR A 155 -4.60 -29.72 24.46
N THR A 156 -4.22 -28.68 25.19
CA THR A 156 -5.08 -27.55 25.57
C THR A 156 -4.39 -26.24 25.26
N TYR A 157 -5.15 -25.15 25.23
CA TYR A 157 -4.59 -23.79 25.12
C TYR A 157 -5.20 -22.84 26.17
N GLY A 158 -4.42 -21.84 26.54
CA GLY A 158 -4.87 -20.66 27.26
C GLY A 158 -4.67 -19.41 26.41
N VAL A 159 -5.53 -18.40 26.62
CA VAL A 159 -5.41 -17.08 26.00
C VAL A 159 -5.22 -16.06 27.10
N THR A 160 -4.16 -15.26 27.00
CA THR A 160 -3.79 -14.28 28.00
C THR A 160 -3.56 -12.92 27.34
N ASN A 161 -4.12 -11.86 27.91
CA ASN A 161 -3.77 -10.49 27.53
C ASN A 161 -2.40 -10.13 28.11
N ILE A 162 -1.46 -9.76 27.23
CA ILE A 162 -0.05 -9.43 27.52
C ILE A 162 0.28 -7.97 27.17
N THR A 163 -0.72 -7.10 27.11
CA THR A 163 -0.52 -5.69 26.75
C THR A 163 0.44 -5.00 27.73
N PRO A 164 1.53 -4.36 27.24
CA PRO A 164 2.48 -3.66 28.10
C PRO A 164 1.78 -2.61 28.97
N GLY A 165 2.03 -2.64 30.29
CA GLY A 165 1.43 -1.72 31.26
C GLY A 165 0.32 -2.31 32.12
N ALA A 166 -0.19 -3.51 31.80
CA ALA A 166 -0.98 -4.29 32.74
C ALA A 166 -0.05 -4.92 33.79
N LEU A 167 -0.28 -4.64 35.08
CA LEU A 167 0.56 -5.14 36.19
C LEU A 167 0.50 -6.68 36.35
N VAL A 168 -0.49 -7.34 35.74
CA VAL A 168 -0.66 -8.80 35.73
C VAL A 168 -1.26 -9.22 34.38
N PRO A 169 -0.73 -10.25 33.69
CA PRO A 169 -1.37 -10.82 32.51
C PRO A 169 -2.80 -11.28 32.84
N VAL A 170 -3.79 -10.88 32.05
CA VAL A 170 -5.21 -11.17 32.32
C VAL A 170 -5.64 -12.41 31.53
N PRO A 171 -5.97 -13.54 32.17
CA PRO A 171 -6.44 -14.72 31.45
C PRO A 171 -7.85 -14.49 30.90
N ILE A 172 -8.04 -14.84 29.63
CA ILE A 172 -9.32 -14.76 28.91
C ILE A 172 -9.93 -16.16 28.76
N ALA A 173 -9.06 -17.14 28.53
CA ALA A 173 -9.41 -18.56 28.51
C ALA A 173 -8.24 -19.37 29.10
N ALA A 174 -8.53 -20.48 29.77
CA ALA A 174 -7.51 -21.36 30.33
C ALA A 174 -7.93 -22.82 30.21
N GLY A 175 -6.98 -23.69 29.81
CA GLY A 175 -7.22 -25.13 29.73
C GLY A 175 -8.26 -25.54 28.68
N THR A 176 -8.48 -24.72 27.65
CA THR A 176 -9.47 -25.02 26.60
C THR A 176 -8.96 -26.18 25.74
N PRO A 177 -9.75 -27.25 25.51
CA PRO A 177 -9.34 -28.35 24.65
C PRO A 177 -8.99 -27.86 23.24
N TYR A 178 -7.83 -28.29 22.72
CA TYR A 178 -7.43 -28.00 21.36
C TYR A 178 -7.88 -29.11 20.42
N VAL A 179 -8.47 -28.71 19.30
CA VAL A 179 -8.76 -29.58 18.16
C VAL A 179 -8.25 -28.87 16.90
N SER A 180 -7.43 -29.57 16.11
CA SER A 180 -6.83 -28.99 14.90
C SER A 180 -7.89 -28.43 13.95
N GLY A 181 -7.73 -27.16 13.56
CA GLY A 181 -8.63 -26.44 12.66
C GLY A 181 -9.94 -25.97 13.30
N GLN A 182 -10.16 -26.19 14.60
CA GLN A 182 -11.26 -25.52 15.30
C GLN A 182 -10.91 -24.05 15.55
N VAL A 183 -11.94 -23.21 15.43
CA VAL A 183 -11.82 -21.76 15.59
C VAL A 183 -11.55 -21.43 17.06
N ILE A 184 -10.53 -20.60 17.28
CA ILE A 184 -10.23 -19.91 18.52
C ILE A 184 -10.78 -18.48 18.38
N SER A 185 -11.71 -18.10 19.26
CA SER A 185 -12.36 -16.78 19.21
C SER A 185 -12.42 -16.12 20.58
N PHE A 186 -12.11 -14.83 20.64
CA PHE A 186 -12.20 -13.98 21.82
C PHE A 186 -12.16 -12.50 21.39
N ASP A 187 -12.74 -11.58 22.16
CA ASP A 187 -12.67 -10.12 21.94
C ASP A 187 -12.94 -9.65 20.50
N GLY A 188 -13.88 -10.29 19.80
CA GLY A 188 -14.24 -9.97 18.41
C GLY A 188 -13.23 -10.44 17.36
N LEU A 189 -12.22 -11.20 17.77
CA LEU A 189 -11.20 -11.84 16.94
C LEU A 189 -11.56 -13.32 16.73
N GLN A 190 -11.23 -13.87 15.56
CA GLN A 190 -11.23 -15.30 15.34
C GLN A 190 -10.05 -15.74 14.46
N PHE A 191 -9.51 -16.92 14.71
CA PHE A 191 -8.56 -17.61 13.84
C PHE A 191 -8.56 -19.09 14.20
N ASP A 192 -8.08 -19.94 13.31
CA ASP A 192 -7.80 -21.35 13.61
C ASP A 192 -6.29 -21.65 13.54
N ILE A 193 -5.89 -22.71 14.23
CA ILE A 193 -4.57 -23.32 14.15
C ILE A 193 -4.76 -24.79 13.75
N THR A 194 -4.08 -25.23 12.71
CA THR A 194 -4.01 -26.63 12.28
C THR A 194 -2.70 -27.29 12.72
N GLY A 195 -2.64 -28.61 12.67
CA GLY A 195 -1.44 -29.38 13.02
C GLY A 195 -1.41 -29.78 14.49
N ALA A 196 -0.21 -30.04 15.02
CA ALA A 196 0.00 -30.46 16.39
C ALA A 196 0.98 -29.52 17.11
N PRO A 197 0.49 -28.45 17.76
CA PRO A 197 1.29 -27.64 18.66
C PRO A 197 1.85 -28.49 19.81
N ALA A 198 3.10 -28.22 20.18
CA ALA A 198 3.76 -28.86 21.32
C ALA A 198 3.49 -28.08 22.62
N SER A 199 3.76 -28.72 23.76
CA SER A 199 3.64 -28.04 25.06
C SER A 199 4.64 -26.89 25.13
N GLY A 200 4.16 -25.70 25.50
CA GLY A 200 4.96 -24.49 25.54
C GLY A 200 4.97 -23.69 24.23
N ASP A 201 4.38 -24.20 23.14
CA ASP A 201 4.23 -23.42 21.91
C ASP A 201 3.37 -22.18 22.16
N VAL A 202 3.76 -21.07 21.53
CA VAL A 202 3.16 -19.76 21.68
C VAL A 202 2.77 -19.19 20.33
N PHE A 203 1.59 -18.59 20.26
CA PHE A 203 1.16 -17.72 19.17
C PHE A 203 0.75 -16.37 19.74
N THR A 204 1.31 -15.28 19.21
CA THR A 204 0.99 -13.92 19.64
C THR A 204 -0.02 -13.29 18.70
N VAL A 205 -1.03 -12.64 19.26
CA VAL A 205 -2.05 -11.90 18.51
C VAL A 205 -1.89 -10.42 18.86
N ALA A 206 -1.59 -9.59 17.87
CA ALA A 206 -1.35 -8.16 18.08
C ALA A 206 -2.06 -7.31 17.02
N PRO A 207 -2.43 -6.05 17.31
CA PRO A 207 -2.97 -5.14 16.30
C PRO A 207 -2.02 -4.98 15.12
N SER A 208 -2.58 -4.89 13.91
CA SER A 208 -1.77 -4.77 12.70
C SER A 208 -0.97 -3.47 12.67
N THR A 209 0.32 -3.61 12.40
CA THR A 209 1.27 -2.51 12.23
C THR A 209 1.65 -2.33 10.76
N ASN A 210 2.30 -1.22 10.44
CA ASN A 210 2.84 -1.01 9.10
C ASN A 210 4.18 -1.74 8.98
N GLU A 211 4.28 -2.60 7.98
CA GLU A 211 5.51 -3.23 7.53
C GLU A 211 5.82 -2.79 6.08
N SER A 212 7.10 -2.67 5.76
CA SER A 212 7.51 -2.40 4.38
C SER A 212 7.53 -3.67 3.54
N ILE A 213 7.21 -3.54 2.25
CA ILE A 213 7.28 -4.67 1.31
C ILE A 213 8.70 -5.24 1.24
N PHE A 214 9.72 -4.39 1.40
CA PHE A 214 11.11 -4.81 1.49
C PHE A 214 11.35 -5.73 2.69
N LYS A 215 10.78 -5.40 3.86
CA LYS A 215 10.90 -6.20 5.08
C LYS A 215 10.17 -7.53 4.91
N THR A 216 8.97 -7.53 4.33
CA THR A 216 8.22 -8.76 4.00
C THR A 216 9.05 -9.71 3.13
N ILE A 217 9.62 -9.22 2.03
CA ILE A 217 10.46 -10.04 1.13
C ILE A 217 11.75 -10.50 1.85
N SER A 218 12.37 -9.63 2.64
CA SER A 218 13.57 -9.98 3.42
C SER A 218 13.29 -11.07 4.46
N ASN A 219 12.14 -11.01 5.15
CA ASN A 219 11.73 -12.02 6.11
C ASN A 219 11.54 -13.38 5.41
N LEU A 220 10.92 -13.41 4.23
CA LEU A 220 10.77 -14.62 3.43
C LEU A 220 12.12 -15.19 2.97
N ILE A 221 13.04 -14.34 2.50
CA ILE A 221 14.41 -14.74 2.16
C ILE A 221 15.11 -15.38 3.35
N THR A 222 14.99 -14.76 4.53
CA THR A 222 15.53 -15.30 5.78
C THR A 222 14.92 -16.66 6.11
N ALA A 223 13.60 -16.80 6.04
CA ALA A 223 12.90 -18.07 6.28
C ALA A 223 13.34 -19.20 5.33
N LEU A 224 13.67 -18.88 4.07
CA LEU A 224 14.22 -19.85 3.11
C LEU A 224 15.67 -20.23 3.40
N ARG A 225 16.46 -19.32 3.96
CA ARG A 225 17.88 -19.54 4.26
C ARG A 225 18.10 -20.22 5.60
N THR A 226 17.21 -20.00 6.57
CA THR A 226 17.31 -20.60 7.91
C THR A 226 17.16 -22.12 7.80
N PRO A 227 18.22 -22.90 8.04
CA PRO A 227 18.10 -24.35 8.11
C PRO A 227 17.47 -24.67 9.47
N ASN A 228 16.21 -25.11 9.48
CA ASN A 228 15.59 -25.54 10.73
C ASN A 228 16.21 -26.86 11.19
N SER A 229 16.84 -26.84 12.36
CA SER A 229 17.56 -27.97 12.97
C SER A 229 16.65 -29.05 13.57
N LEU A 230 15.38 -28.75 13.83
CA LEU A 230 14.36 -29.69 14.33
C LEU A 230 13.82 -30.57 13.20
N GLY A 231 13.83 -30.08 11.96
CA GLY A 231 13.40 -30.82 10.78
C GLY A 231 11.91 -31.21 10.79
N GLY A 232 11.54 -32.05 9.81
CA GLY A 232 10.20 -32.66 9.74
C GLY A 232 9.04 -31.65 9.72
N ALA A 233 7.95 -32.00 10.42
CA ALA A 233 6.72 -31.21 10.46
C ALA A 233 6.88 -29.84 11.13
N VAL A 234 7.83 -29.70 12.06
CA VAL A 234 8.10 -28.43 12.78
C VAL A 234 8.71 -27.41 11.82
N ALA A 235 9.76 -27.82 11.12
CA ALA A 235 10.39 -27.01 10.07
C ALA A 235 9.41 -26.62 8.95
N ALA A 236 8.51 -27.54 8.59
CA ALA A 236 7.47 -27.27 7.60
C ALA A 236 6.45 -26.24 8.11
N ALA A 237 6.04 -26.33 9.39
CA ALA A 237 5.08 -25.40 9.99
C ALA A 237 5.65 -23.99 10.16
N GLU A 238 6.87 -23.85 10.68
CA GLU A 238 7.55 -22.56 10.81
C GLU A 238 7.65 -21.84 9.46
N PHE A 239 8.17 -22.54 8.45
CA PHE A 239 8.27 -21.99 7.10
C PHE A 239 6.90 -21.64 6.52
N THR A 240 5.89 -22.49 6.72
CA THR A 240 4.53 -22.25 6.24
C THR A 240 3.91 -21.01 6.87
N ASN A 241 4.08 -20.80 8.19
CA ASN A 241 3.61 -19.61 8.87
C ASN A 241 4.26 -18.34 8.30
N SER A 242 5.59 -18.34 8.17
CA SER A 242 6.33 -17.19 7.61
C SER A 242 5.95 -16.91 6.15
N ARG A 243 5.78 -17.96 5.34
CA ARG A 243 5.31 -17.84 3.95
C ARG A 243 3.89 -17.30 3.87
N ASN A 244 2.96 -17.78 4.70
CA ASN A 244 1.56 -17.34 4.67
C ASN A 244 1.44 -15.85 5.03
N GLN A 245 2.20 -15.39 6.04
CA GLN A 245 2.29 -13.97 6.38
C GLN A 245 2.88 -13.16 5.21
N ALA A 246 3.99 -13.64 4.63
CA ALA A 246 4.62 -12.96 3.50
C ALA A 246 3.67 -12.83 2.29
N LEU A 247 2.96 -13.90 1.93
CA LEU A 247 1.98 -13.89 0.85
C LEU A 247 0.86 -12.87 1.10
N ASN A 248 0.35 -12.80 2.33
CA ASN A 248 -0.70 -11.85 2.65
C ASN A 248 -0.21 -10.40 2.60
N SER A 249 0.96 -10.11 3.19
CA SER A 249 1.57 -8.78 3.12
C SER A 249 1.92 -8.39 1.67
N LEU A 250 2.33 -9.34 0.82
CA LEU A 250 2.55 -9.11 -0.61
C LEU A 250 1.26 -8.78 -1.34
N ASP A 251 0.18 -9.52 -1.10
CA ASP A 251 -1.14 -9.27 -1.72
C ASP A 251 -1.63 -7.86 -1.36
N ARG A 252 -1.49 -7.45 -0.10
CA ARG A 252 -1.81 -6.09 0.36
C ARG A 252 -0.90 -5.02 -0.23
N GLY A 253 0.39 -5.33 -0.39
CA GLY A 253 1.34 -4.44 -1.05
C GLY A 253 0.98 -4.23 -2.52
N ILE A 254 0.55 -5.29 -3.22
CA ILE A 254 0.04 -5.22 -4.60
C ILE A 254 -1.22 -4.34 -4.63
N ASP A 255 -2.19 -4.56 -3.76
CA ASP A 255 -3.41 -3.76 -3.69
C ASP A 255 -3.15 -2.28 -3.38
N ASN A 256 -2.16 -2.01 -2.52
CA ASN A 256 -1.72 -0.66 -2.21
C ASN A 256 -1.13 0.04 -3.45
N VAL A 257 -0.23 -0.63 -4.18
CA VAL A 257 0.33 -0.12 -5.45
C VAL A 257 -0.79 0.09 -6.48
N LEU A 258 -1.75 -0.83 -6.59
CA LEU A 258 -2.89 -0.69 -7.49
C LEU A 258 -3.78 0.50 -7.12
N THR A 259 -4.00 0.75 -5.82
CA THR A 259 -4.75 1.91 -5.33
C THR A 259 -4.07 3.23 -5.71
N VAL A 260 -2.75 3.32 -5.52
CA VAL A 260 -1.97 4.49 -5.94
C VAL A 260 -2.04 4.68 -7.46
N ARG A 261 -1.94 3.60 -8.24
CA ARG A 261 -2.10 3.66 -9.70
C ARG A 261 -3.48 4.12 -10.13
N ALA A 262 -4.54 3.69 -9.45
CA ALA A 262 -5.90 4.14 -9.73
C ALA A 262 -6.05 5.65 -9.45
N SER A 263 -5.49 6.14 -8.33
CA SER A 263 -5.44 7.57 -8.00
C SER A 263 -4.66 8.38 -9.05
N LEU A 264 -3.55 7.86 -9.57
CA LEU A 264 -2.84 8.50 -10.68
C LEU A 264 -3.70 8.53 -11.96
N GLY A 265 -4.47 7.47 -12.22
CA GLY A 265 -5.42 7.42 -13.34
C GLY A 265 -6.48 8.52 -13.25
N THR A 266 -7.06 8.77 -12.06
CA THR A 266 -8.04 9.85 -11.89
C THR A 266 -7.41 11.23 -12.10
N ARG A 267 -6.18 11.44 -11.63
CA ARG A 267 -5.41 12.68 -11.90
C ARG A 267 -5.14 12.88 -13.39
N LEU A 268 -4.84 11.81 -14.13
CA LEU A 268 -4.65 11.85 -15.59
C LEU A 268 -5.95 12.22 -16.31
N SER A 269 -7.08 11.64 -15.93
CA SER A 269 -8.38 12.01 -16.50
C SER A 269 -8.75 13.47 -16.20
N GLU A 270 -8.42 14.00 -15.02
CA GLU A 270 -8.59 15.42 -14.72
C GLU A 270 -7.69 16.30 -15.59
N LEU A 271 -6.43 15.91 -15.80
CA LEU A 271 -5.51 16.61 -16.71
C LEU A 271 -6.02 16.64 -18.15
N GLU A 272 -6.53 15.52 -18.67
CA GLU A 272 -7.09 15.43 -20.03
C GLU A 272 -8.31 16.35 -20.20
N ALA A 273 -9.20 16.41 -19.21
CA ALA A 273 -10.35 17.31 -19.23
C ALA A 273 -9.93 18.79 -19.20
N LEU A 274 -8.90 19.13 -18.41
CA LEU A 274 -8.33 20.47 -18.37
C LEU A 274 -7.63 20.83 -19.67
N GLN A 275 -6.93 19.89 -20.30
CA GLN A 275 -6.30 20.10 -21.61
C GLN A 275 -7.36 20.40 -22.68
N SER A 276 -8.42 19.60 -22.77
CA SER A 276 -9.52 19.82 -23.73
C SER A 276 -10.19 21.18 -23.54
N THR A 277 -10.36 21.60 -22.27
CA THR A 277 -10.87 22.94 -21.94
C THR A 277 -9.90 24.03 -22.40
N GLY A 278 -8.59 23.86 -22.16
CA GLY A 278 -7.55 24.78 -22.59
C GLY A 278 -7.48 24.95 -24.10
N GLU A 279 -7.58 23.85 -24.86
CA GLU A 279 -7.64 23.86 -26.32
C GLU A 279 -8.88 24.63 -26.84
N SER A 280 -10.04 24.41 -26.20
CA SER A 280 -11.28 25.13 -26.53
C SER A 280 -11.18 26.64 -26.30
N ILE A 281 -10.57 27.04 -25.18
CA ILE A 281 -10.30 28.46 -24.87
C ILE A 281 -9.31 29.04 -25.91
N GLY A 282 -8.29 28.28 -26.29
CA GLY A 282 -7.34 28.66 -27.33
C GLY A 282 -8.02 28.96 -28.67
N GLU A 283 -8.95 28.10 -29.10
CA GLU A 283 -9.75 28.32 -30.31
C GLU A 283 -10.66 29.54 -30.20
N GLN A 284 -11.30 29.76 -29.04
CA GLN A 284 -12.11 30.95 -28.80
C GLN A 284 -11.28 32.24 -28.90
N TYR A 285 -10.06 32.24 -28.37
CA TYR A 285 -9.15 33.38 -28.50
C TYR A 285 -8.73 33.62 -29.95
N LYS A 286 -8.47 32.56 -30.74
CA LYS A 286 -8.20 32.71 -32.19
C LYS A 286 -9.39 33.32 -32.92
N GLN A 287 -10.62 32.87 -32.64
CA GLN A 287 -11.84 33.43 -33.24
C GLN A 287 -12.05 34.89 -32.85
N THR A 288 -11.85 35.23 -31.57
CA THR A 288 -11.98 36.60 -31.06
C THR A 288 -10.95 37.51 -31.72
N LEU A 289 -9.71 37.04 -31.85
CA LEU A 289 -8.65 37.78 -32.53
C LEU A 289 -8.96 37.96 -34.02
N SER A 290 -9.44 36.92 -34.71
CA SER A 290 -9.90 37.02 -36.10
C SER A 290 -11.00 38.05 -36.23
N GLN A 291 -12.04 38.01 -35.38
CA GLN A 291 -13.11 39.01 -35.39
C GLN A 291 -12.61 40.43 -35.16
N LEU A 292 -11.65 40.64 -34.24
CA LEU A 292 -11.05 41.95 -33.98
C LEU A 292 -10.16 42.43 -35.13
N GLN A 293 -9.48 41.52 -35.84
CA GLN A 293 -8.66 41.83 -37.01
C GLN A 293 -9.49 42.04 -38.28
N ASP A 294 -10.54 41.24 -38.47
CA ASP A 294 -11.50 41.28 -39.56
C ASP A 294 -12.53 42.41 -39.40
N LEU A 295 -12.65 42.99 -38.20
CA LEU A 295 -13.39 44.23 -37.97
C LEU A 295 -12.68 45.36 -38.72
N ASP A 296 -13.11 45.61 -39.95
CA ASP A 296 -12.63 46.73 -40.76
C ASP A 296 -12.97 48.05 -40.04
N PHE A 297 -11.98 48.58 -39.33
CA PHE A 297 -12.08 49.80 -38.55
C PHE A 297 -12.63 50.97 -39.40
N ASN A 298 -12.42 50.98 -40.71
CA ASN A 298 -12.95 52.02 -41.59
C ASN A 298 -14.48 51.93 -41.74
N LYS A 299 -15.01 50.70 -41.82
CA LYS A 299 -16.46 50.46 -41.89
C LYS A 299 -17.11 50.69 -40.52
N ALA A 300 -16.48 50.24 -39.44
CA ALA A 300 -16.97 50.48 -38.08
C ALA A 300 -17.00 51.98 -37.72
N ILE A 301 -16.01 52.77 -38.15
CA ILE A 301 -16.00 54.24 -38.02
C ILE A 301 -17.11 54.87 -38.86
N SER A 302 -17.33 54.40 -40.09
CA SER A 302 -18.42 54.89 -40.94
C SER A 302 -19.80 54.60 -40.35
N ASP A 303 -20.02 53.40 -39.83
CA ASP A 303 -21.29 52.99 -39.21
C ASP A 303 -21.55 53.76 -37.90
N LEU A 304 -20.53 53.95 -37.06
CA LEU A 304 -20.63 54.79 -35.85
C LEU A 304 -20.94 56.26 -36.21
N THR A 305 -20.33 56.76 -37.28
CA THR A 305 -20.57 58.13 -37.78
C THR A 305 -22.01 58.27 -38.29
N GLN A 306 -22.53 57.30 -39.04
CA GLN A 306 -23.92 57.28 -39.47
C GLN A 306 -24.90 57.20 -38.29
N GLN A 307 -24.62 56.36 -37.29
CA GLN A 307 -25.46 56.28 -36.08
C GLN A 307 -25.47 57.60 -35.30
N LYS A 308 -24.32 58.27 -35.14
CA LYS A 308 -24.24 59.62 -34.54
C LYS A 308 -25.08 60.64 -35.31
N ILE A 309 -25.00 60.64 -36.64
CA ILE A 309 -25.79 61.54 -37.48
C ILE A 309 -27.28 61.25 -37.30
N SER A 310 -27.69 59.98 -37.22
CA SER A 310 -29.09 59.61 -36.98
C SER A 310 -29.57 60.03 -35.58
N LEU A 311 -28.71 59.92 -34.57
CA LEU A 311 -29.01 60.31 -33.19
C LEU A 311 -29.15 61.84 -33.09
N GLU A 312 -28.24 62.59 -33.70
CA GLU A 312 -28.35 64.05 -33.78
C GLU A 312 -29.61 64.49 -34.54
N ALA A 313 -29.96 63.80 -35.62
CA ALA A 313 -31.19 64.06 -36.38
C ALA A 313 -32.44 63.75 -35.55
N ALA A 314 -32.46 62.63 -34.83
CA ALA A 314 -33.55 62.28 -33.92
C ALA A 314 -33.68 63.27 -32.76
N GLN A 315 -32.56 63.72 -32.18
CA GLN A 315 -32.54 64.78 -31.17
C GLN A 315 -33.06 66.11 -31.72
N LYS A 316 -32.60 66.54 -32.90
CA LYS A 316 -33.12 67.76 -33.56
C LYS A 316 -34.60 67.66 -33.91
N SER A 317 -35.08 66.50 -34.37
CA SER A 317 -36.50 66.27 -34.62
C SER A 317 -37.34 66.31 -33.34
N PHE A 318 -36.78 65.85 -32.21
CA PHE A 318 -37.44 65.88 -30.91
C PHE A 318 -37.53 67.31 -30.35
N PHE A 319 -36.50 68.13 -30.53
CA PHE A 319 -36.50 69.54 -30.14
C PHE A 319 -37.27 70.47 -31.10
N GLY A 320 -37.56 70.03 -32.33
CA GLY A 320 -38.32 70.80 -33.33
C GLY A 320 -39.84 70.62 -33.29
N CYS A 321 -40.38 69.83 -32.35
CA CYS A 321 -41.82 69.50 -32.24
C CYS A 321 -42.51 70.05 -30.97
N VAL A 322 -41.91 71.03 -30.28
CA VAL A 322 -42.52 71.79 -29.17
C VAL A 322 -42.71 73.24 -29.61
#